data_AF-M1DW64-F1
#
_entry.id   AF-M1DW64-F1
#
_cell.length_a   1.000
_cell.length_b   1.000
_cell.length_c   1.000
_cell.angle_alpha   90.00
_cell.angle_beta   90.00
_cell.angle_gamma   90.00
#
_symmetry.space_group_name_H-M   'P 1'
#
loop_
_entity.id
_entity.type
_entity.pdbx_description
1 polymer ?
#
loop_
_entity_poly.entity_id
_entity_poly.type
_entity_poly.pdbx_seq_one_letter_code
_entity_poly.pdbx_strand_id
1 'polypeptide(L)'
;MLKNGQSVLDMFSMQVWLLILQPMLLRPIPFAPLTEKFSLSATNYGSIPRFFVKTLEDFAISVSLQEAMIDSNTPQQVIQMEGSDHSPFLSKPQALHKILLEVSKVPVN
;
A
#
# COMPACT_ATOMS: atom_id res chain seq x y z
N MET A 1 -39.40 14.12 15.07
CA MET A 1 -39.47 12.83 15.79
C MET A 1 -38.48 11.88 15.11
N LEU A 2 -37.23 11.83 15.59
CA LEU A 2 -36.21 10.91 15.07
C LEU A 2 -36.58 9.51 15.59
N LYS A 3 -36.97 8.61 14.69
CA LYS A 3 -37.21 7.21 15.03
C LYS A 3 -35.87 6.49 15.07
N ASN A 4 -35.70 5.64 16.09
CA ASN A 4 -34.61 4.68 16.30
C ASN A 4 -33.28 5.27 16.79
N GLY A 5 -33.16 5.44 18.11
CA GLY A 5 -31.93 5.22 18.90
C GLY A 5 -30.64 5.99 18.59
N GLN A 6 -30.57 6.74 17.49
CA GLN A 6 -29.41 7.53 17.13
C GLN A 6 -29.40 8.79 18.00
N SER A 7 -28.37 8.90 18.84
CA SER A 7 -28.18 10.09 19.65
C SER A 7 -27.94 11.28 18.73
N VAL A 8 -28.46 12.46 19.07
CA VAL A 8 -28.10 13.70 18.38
C VAL A 8 -26.58 13.90 18.33
N LEU A 9 -25.85 13.38 19.33
CA LEU A 9 -24.39 13.36 19.37
C LEU A 9 -23.76 12.48 18.26
N ASP A 10 -24.42 11.37 17.86
CA ASP A 10 -23.94 10.51 16.76
C ASP A 10 -24.03 11.24 15.42
N MET A 11 -25.09 12.05 15.24
CA MET A 11 -25.28 12.87 14.04
C MET A 11 -24.22 13.97 13.95
N PHE A 12 -23.89 14.63 15.05
CA PHE A 12 -22.78 15.59 15.10
C PHE A 12 -21.41 14.91 14.88
N SER A 13 -21.21 13.71 15.42
CA SER A 13 -19.98 12.93 15.21
C SER A 13 -19.78 12.55 13.74
N MET A 14 -20.83 12.05 13.07
CA MET A 14 -20.80 11.73 11.63
C MET A 14 -20.54 12.97 10.77
N GLN A 15 -21.12 14.11 11.13
CA GLN A 15 -20.90 15.37 10.39
C GLN A 15 -19.45 15.87 10.54
N VAL A 16 -18.87 15.75 11.74
CA VAL A 16 -17.46 16.09 11.99
C VAL A 16 -16.52 15.15 11.22
N TRP A 17 -16.83 13.85 11.17
CA TRP A 17 -16.09 12.89 10.35
C TRP A 17 -16.15 13.21 8.85
N LEU A 18 -17.32 13.57 8.32
CA LEU A 18 -17.50 13.99 6.93
C LEU A 18 -16.71 15.28 6.61
N LEU A 19 -16.67 16.25 7.52
CA LEU A 19 -15.92 17.49 7.33
C LEU A 19 -14.39 17.29 7.29
N ILE A 20 -13.86 16.27 7.98
CA ILE A 20 -12.43 15.93 7.95
C ILE A 20 -12.07 15.15 6.67
N LEU A 21 -12.91 14.21 6.25
CA LEU A 21 -12.65 13.33 5.10
C LEU A 21 -12.93 14.00 3.74
N GLN A 22 -13.99 14.82 3.63
CA GLN A 22 -14.38 15.47 2.37
C GLN A 22 -13.26 16.26 1.68
N PRO A 23 -12.53 17.17 2.35
CA PRO A 23 -11.46 17.91 1.69
C PRO A 23 -10.26 17.04 1.30
N MET A 24 -10.12 15.84 1.87
CA MET A 24 -9.10 14.87 1.43
C MET A 24 -9.55 14.08 0.19
N LEU A 25 -10.84 13.73 0.10
CA LEU A 25 -11.41 12.98 -1.03
C LEU A 25 -11.73 13.84 -2.26
N LEU A 26 -12.08 15.13 -2.08
CA LEU A 26 -12.55 16.02 -3.15
C LEU A 26 -11.43 16.86 -3.79
N ARG A 27 -10.18 16.69 -3.34
CA ARG A 27 -9.04 17.31 -4.03
C ARG A 27 -8.80 16.56 -5.34
N PRO A 28 -8.60 17.26 -6.47
CA PRO A 28 -8.21 16.62 -7.71
C PRO A 28 -6.97 15.77 -7.46
N ILE A 29 -7.12 14.46 -7.62
CA ILE A 29 -5.98 13.55 -7.55
C ILE A 29 -5.17 13.83 -8.81
N PRO A 30 -3.89 14.21 -8.70
CA PRO A 30 -3.05 14.37 -9.88
C PRO A 30 -2.83 12.99 -10.48
N PHE A 31 -3.67 12.60 -11.44
CA PHE A 31 -3.55 11.31 -12.16
C PHE A 31 -2.43 11.34 -13.21
N ALA A 32 -1.94 12.53 -13.59
CA ALA A 32 -0.90 12.67 -14.62
C ALA A 32 0.37 11.83 -14.37
N PRO A 33 0.91 11.71 -13.13
CA PRO A 33 2.06 10.85 -12.86
C PRO A 33 1.76 9.35 -12.99
N LEU A 34 0.49 8.93 -12.96
CA LEU A 34 0.11 7.52 -13.12
C LEU A 34 0.15 7.05 -14.58
N THR A 35 0.07 7.98 -15.54
CA THR A 35 0.10 7.68 -16.98
C THR A 35 1.46 7.97 -17.61
N GLU A 36 2.39 8.54 -16.84
CA GLU A 36 3.73 8.88 -17.30
C GLU A 36 4.58 7.62 -17.48
N LYS A 37 5.21 7.50 -18.65
CA LYS A 37 6.09 6.37 -18.94
C LYS A 37 7.46 6.62 -18.32
N PHE A 38 7.80 5.83 -17.31
CA PHE A 38 9.14 5.85 -16.71
C PHE A 38 10.14 5.08 -17.57
N SER A 39 11.26 5.71 -17.94
CA SER A 39 12.41 5.04 -18.54
C SER A 39 13.38 4.58 -17.45
N LEU A 40 13.43 3.28 -17.22
CA LEU A 40 14.35 2.67 -16.24
C LEU A 40 15.66 2.29 -16.92
N SER A 41 16.80 2.61 -16.29
CA SER A 41 18.12 2.24 -16.79
C SER A 41 18.74 1.11 -15.97
N ALA A 42 19.52 0.25 -16.63
CA ALA A 42 20.26 -0.81 -15.95
C ALA A 42 21.33 -0.25 -14.98
N THR A 43 21.94 0.88 -15.32
CA THR A 43 22.99 1.50 -14.49
C THR A 43 22.46 2.08 -13.17
N ASN A 44 21.20 2.53 -13.15
CA ASN A 44 20.61 3.18 -11.97
C ASN A 44 19.60 2.26 -11.30
N TYR A 45 18.48 1.96 -11.97
CA TYR A 45 17.43 1.12 -11.40
C TYR A 45 17.87 -0.35 -11.30
N GLY A 46 18.63 -0.82 -12.28
CA GLY A 46 19.12 -2.20 -12.31
C GLY A 46 20.24 -2.50 -11.31
N SER A 47 20.96 -1.49 -10.82
CA SER A 47 22.11 -1.67 -9.93
C SER A 47 21.73 -1.76 -8.45
N ILE A 48 20.54 -1.31 -8.07
CA ILE A 48 20.08 -1.40 -6.68
C ILE A 48 19.48 -2.77 -6.35
N PRO A 49 19.77 -3.34 -5.17
CA PRO A 49 19.12 -4.55 -4.70
C PRO A 49 17.63 -4.28 -4.45
N ARG A 50 16.76 -5.16 -4.94
CA ARG A 50 15.30 -5.02 -4.83
C ARG A 50 14.71 -6.18 -4.07
N PHE A 51 13.77 -5.88 -3.19
CA PHE A 51 13.03 -6.84 -2.39
C PHE A 51 11.54 -6.64 -2.66
N PHE A 52 10.80 -7.74 -2.79
CA PHE A 52 9.36 -7.68 -3.03
C PHE A 52 8.62 -8.29 -1.83
N VAL A 53 7.70 -7.54 -1.24
CA VAL A 53 6.84 -8.04 -0.16
C VAL A 53 5.50 -8.43 -0.77
N LYS A 54 5.21 -9.73 -0.81
CA LYS A 54 3.99 -10.30 -1.39
C LYS A 54 2.91 -10.38 -0.32
N THR A 55 1.75 -9.79 -0.58
CA THR A 55 0.59 -9.76 0.32
C THR A 55 -0.48 -10.71 -0.20
N LEU A 56 -0.83 -11.74 0.59
CA LEU A 56 -1.66 -12.84 0.09
C LEU A 56 -3.16 -12.58 0.15
N GLU A 57 -3.60 -11.62 0.97
CA GLU A 57 -5.01 -11.23 1.13
C GLU A 57 -5.30 -9.87 0.48
N ASP A 58 -4.53 -9.53 -0.56
CA ASP A 58 -4.69 -8.32 -1.35
C ASP A 58 -5.79 -8.51 -2.41
N PHE A 59 -6.87 -7.73 -2.29
CA PHE A 59 -7.97 -7.69 -3.25
C PHE A 59 -7.84 -6.59 -4.30
N ALA A 60 -6.89 -5.66 -4.16
CA ALA A 60 -6.59 -4.63 -5.16
C ALA A 60 -5.60 -5.13 -6.21
N ILE A 61 -4.59 -5.91 -5.78
CA ILE A 61 -3.60 -6.56 -6.65
C ILE A 61 -3.59 -8.06 -6.34
N SER A 62 -4.20 -8.86 -7.22
CA SER A 62 -4.28 -10.30 -7.04
C SER A 62 -2.90 -10.96 -6.97
N VAL A 63 -2.82 -12.08 -6.27
CA VAL A 63 -1.61 -12.92 -6.16
C VAL A 63 -0.99 -13.23 -7.53
N SER A 64 -1.83 -13.55 -8.53
CA SER A 64 -1.39 -13.81 -9.90
C SER A 64 -0.76 -12.58 -10.58
N LEU A 65 -1.29 -11.39 -10.31
CA LEU A 65 -0.72 -10.14 -10.84
C LEU A 65 0.60 -9.82 -10.14
N GLN A 66 0.70 -10.04 -8.83
CA GLN A 66 1.95 -9.90 -8.10
C GLN A 66 3.03 -10.85 -8.65
N GLU A 67 2.67 -12.09 -8.99
CA GLU A 67 3.57 -13.06 -9.64
C GLU A 67 4.06 -12.57 -11.00
N ALA A 68 3.15 -12.08 -11.86
CA ALA A 68 3.54 -11.49 -13.14
C ALA A 68 4.47 -10.28 -12.98
N MET A 69 4.28 -9.46 -11.94
CA MET A 69 5.17 -8.34 -11.62
C MET A 69 6.56 -8.83 -11.21
N ILE A 70 6.63 -9.85 -10.35
CA ILE A 70 7.89 -10.48 -9.92
C ILE A 70 8.63 -11.09 -11.11
N ASP A 71 7.93 -11.79 -12.00
CA ASP A 71 8.53 -12.45 -13.17
C ASP A 71 9.05 -11.43 -14.20
N SER A 72 8.30 -10.35 -14.43
CA SER A 72 8.71 -9.29 -15.37
C SER A 72 9.92 -8.49 -14.89
N ASN A 73 10.16 -8.43 -13.58
CA ASN A 73 11.22 -7.67 -12.97
C ASN A 73 11.70 -8.34 -11.68
N THR A 74 12.52 -9.38 -11.86
CA THR A 74 12.93 -10.28 -10.78
C THR A 74 13.66 -9.52 -9.67
N PRO A 75 13.11 -9.51 -8.43
CA PRO A 75 13.80 -8.97 -7.26
C PRO A 75 14.85 -9.96 -6.75
N GLN A 76 15.77 -9.49 -5.91
CA GLN A 76 16.75 -10.33 -5.24
C GLN A 76 16.08 -11.32 -4.27
N GLN A 77 14.99 -10.91 -3.64
CA GLN A 77 14.23 -11.75 -2.72
C GLN A 77 12.75 -11.38 -2.71
N VAL A 78 11.90 -12.39 -2.61
CA VAL A 78 10.46 -12.26 -2.38
C VAL A 78 10.14 -12.71 -0.97
N ILE A 79 9.42 -11.90 -0.20
CA ILE A 79 9.02 -12.17 1.18
C ILE A 79 7.51 -12.22 1.22
N GLN A 80 6.95 -13.36 1.59
CA GLN A 80 5.50 -13.55 1.65
C GLN A 80 4.96 -13.16 3.02
N MET A 81 3.81 -12.51 3.03
CA MET A 81 3.14 -12.07 4.25
C MET A 81 1.68 -12.51 4.25
N GLU A 82 1.37 -13.44 5.16
CA GLU A 82 0.03 -13.95 5.41
C GLU A 82 -0.79 -12.97 6.26
N GLY A 83 -2.10 -12.90 6.03
CA GLY A 83 -2.97 -11.97 6.78
C GLY A 83 -2.83 -10.50 6.41
N SER A 84 -2.03 -10.15 5.40
CA SER A 84 -1.87 -8.77 4.96
C SER A 84 -2.72 -8.48 3.75
N ASP A 85 -3.45 -7.38 3.82
CA ASP A 85 -4.14 -6.76 2.69
C ASP A 85 -3.17 -5.93 1.83
N HIS A 86 -3.73 -5.14 0.91
CA HIS A 86 -3.01 -4.23 0.02
C HIS A 86 -2.12 -3.21 0.74
N SER A 87 -2.45 -2.88 1.99
CA SER A 87 -1.77 -1.85 2.78
C SER A 87 -1.14 -2.49 4.02
N PRO A 88 -0.01 -3.19 3.88
CA PRO A 88 0.64 -3.89 4.99
C PRO A 88 1.04 -2.99 6.16
N PHE A 89 1.23 -1.70 5.90
CA PHE A 89 1.49 -0.70 6.94
C PHE A 89 0.25 -0.40 7.81
N LEU A 90 -0.96 -0.76 7.36
CA LEU A 90 -2.20 -0.69 8.13
C LEU A 90 -2.58 -2.05 8.71
N SER A 91 -2.59 -3.12 7.88
CA SER A 91 -3.07 -4.44 8.29
C SER A 91 -2.07 -5.23 9.13
N LYS A 92 -0.76 -5.10 8.85
CA LYS A 92 0.31 -5.87 9.51
C LYS A 92 1.56 -5.01 9.84
N PRO A 93 1.42 -3.87 10.53
CA PRO A 93 2.53 -2.91 10.71
C PRO A 93 3.76 -3.49 11.40
N GLN A 94 3.59 -4.35 12.42
CA GLN A 94 4.73 -4.94 13.13
C GLN A 94 5.47 -5.97 12.29
N ALA A 95 4.75 -6.77 11.49
CA ALA A 95 5.37 -7.75 10.60
C ALA A 95 6.15 -7.03 9.48
N LEU A 96 5.55 -6.00 8.88
CA LEU A 96 6.22 -5.16 7.89
C LEU A 96 7.47 -4.51 8.47
N HIS A 97 7.39 -3.92 9.66
CA HIS A 97 8.54 -3.32 10.34
C HIS A 97 9.69 -4.32 10.52
N LYS A 98 9.39 -5.56 10.97
CA LYS A 98 10.41 -6.60 11.11
C LYS A 98 11.06 -6.93 9.76
N ILE A 99 10.27 -7.07 8.70
CA ILE A 99 10.79 -7.33 7.34
C ILE A 99 11.74 -6.21 6.92
N LEU A 100 11.35 -4.94 7.10
CA LEU A 100 12.18 -3.79 6.73
C LEU A 100 13.49 -3.74 7.52
N LEU A 101 13.48 -4.12 8.80
CA LEU A 101 14.70 -4.23 9.61
C LEU A 101 15.62 -5.35 9.15
N GLU A 102 15.10 -6.47 8.64
CA GLU A 102 15.95 -7.52 8.09
C GLU A 102 16.54 -7.11 6.73
N VAL A 103 15.74 -6.46 5.87
CA VAL A 103 16.22 -5.95 4.58
C VAL A 103 17.30 -4.88 4.77
N SER A 104 17.18 -4.01 5.78
CA SER A 104 18.16 -2.94 6.02
C SER A 104 19.54 -3.45 6.45
N LYS A 105 19.64 -4.69 6.92
CA LYS A 105 20.91 -5.32 7.30
C LYS A 105 21.63 -5.94 6.10
N VAL A 106 20.97 -6.07 4.95
CA VAL A 106 21.61 -6.64 3.76
C VAL A 106 22.65 -5.64 3.23
N PRO A 107 23.93 -6.02 3.12
CA PRO A 107 24.96 -5.12 2.62
C PRO A 107 24.67 -4.73 1.17
N VAL A 108 24.80 -3.44 0.88
CA VAL A 108 24.75 -2.89 -0.47
C VAL A 108 26.16 -2.98 -1.04
N ASN A 109 26.33 -3.78 -2.11
CA ASN A 109 27.60 -3.90 -2.84
C ASN A 109 27.84 -2.70 -3.76
#